data_AF-A0AA35Y5W7-F1
#
_entry.id   AF-A0AA35Y5W7-F1
#
_cell.length_a   1.000
_cell.length_b   1.000
_cell.length_c   1.000
_cell.angle_alpha   90.00
_cell.angle_beta   90.00
_cell.angle_gamma   90.00
#
_symmetry.space_group_name_H-M   'P 1'
#
loop_
_entity.id
_entity.type
_entity.pdbx_description
1 polymer ?
#
loop_
_entity_poly.entity_id
_entity_poly.type
_entity_poly.pdbx_seq_one_letter_code
_entity_poly.pdbx_strand_id
1 'polypeptide(L)'
;MKNLPGILPSATEYRLLEITYGLTSLEGVEFPSRGSSISSPPSGKIGVYMKTLDAGIRFPLTDFQEKVFQKDGCSLQMLTPNAVNKVVVFEIICRANEYLPEYFVIKFFFQFCITGDKCTFLVRRGGHALVPDG
;
A
#
# COMPACT_ATOMS: atom_id res chain seq x y z
N MET A 1 -7.95 -16.47 29.61
CA MET A 1 -7.46 -15.09 29.38
C MET A 1 -8.66 -14.24 29.00
N LYS A 2 -8.92 -13.14 29.71
CA LYS A 2 -10.05 -12.25 29.40
C LYS A 2 -9.67 -11.41 28.18
N ASN A 3 -10.36 -11.60 27.06
CA ASN A 3 -10.23 -10.77 25.87
C ASN A 3 -10.72 -9.36 26.22
N LEU A 4 -9.81 -8.39 26.28
CA LEU A 4 -10.21 -6.98 26.26
C LEU A 4 -10.69 -6.67 24.84
N PRO A 5 -11.85 -6.01 24.67
CA PRO A 5 -12.35 -5.67 23.34
C PRO A 5 -11.31 -4.83 22.62
N GLY A 6 -10.96 -5.24 21.40
CA GLY A 6 -10.22 -4.40 20.48
C GLY A 6 -10.89 -3.04 20.38
N ILE A 7 -10.10 -1.97 20.18
CA ILE A 7 -10.65 -0.64 19.94
C ILE A 7 -11.39 -0.74 18.61
N LEU A 8 -12.68 -1.05 18.67
CA LEU A 8 -13.57 -0.89 17.54
C LEU A 8 -13.55 0.61 17.25
N PRO A 9 -13.15 1.05 16.05
CA PRO A 9 -13.20 2.46 15.74
C PRO A 9 -14.64 2.94 15.97
N SER A 10 -14.78 4.12 16.53
CA SER A 10 -16.06 4.80 16.61
C SER A 10 -16.66 4.91 15.20
N ALA A 11 -18.00 4.97 15.10
CA ALA A 11 -18.67 5.16 13.80
C ALA A 11 -18.13 6.37 13.00
N THR A 12 -17.62 7.39 13.70
CA THR A 12 -16.94 8.55 13.14
C THR A 12 -15.59 8.20 12.50
N GLU A 13 -14.76 7.40 13.16
CA GLU A 13 -13.46 6.96 12.62
C GLU A 13 -13.64 6.09 11.36
N TYR A 14 -14.69 5.25 11.32
CA TYR A 14 -15.03 4.51 10.10
C TYR A 14 -15.44 5.41 8.96
N ARG A 15 -16.35 6.38 9.20
CA ARG A 15 -16.75 7.35 8.16
C ARG A 15 -15.55 8.09 7.58
N LEU A 16 -14.56 8.42 8.40
CA LEU A 16 -13.31 9.01 7.91
C LEU A 16 -12.57 8.07 6.95
N LEU A 17 -12.54 6.77 7.21
CA LEU A 17 -11.94 5.78 6.32
C LEU A 17 -12.72 5.62 5.00
N GLU A 18 -14.05 5.63 5.07
CA GLU A 18 -14.90 5.60 3.87
C GLU A 18 -14.64 6.83 2.99
N ILE A 19 -14.64 8.03 3.59
CA ILE A 19 -14.40 9.29 2.86
C ILE A 19 -12.97 9.34 2.31
N THR A 20 -11.98 8.92 3.10
CA THR A 20 -10.55 9.07 2.74
C THR A 20 -10.10 8.02 1.72
N TYR A 21 -10.58 6.78 1.84
CA TYR A 21 -10.10 5.65 1.04
C TYR A 21 -11.16 5.01 0.13
N GLY A 22 -12.40 5.50 0.16
CA GLY A 22 -13.47 5.00 -0.70
C GLY A 22 -13.98 3.61 -0.34
N LEU A 23 -13.85 3.19 0.92
CA LEU A 23 -14.44 1.93 1.39
C LEU A 23 -15.96 2.09 1.40
N THR A 24 -16.68 1.29 0.59
CA THR A 24 -18.11 1.52 0.29
C THR A 24 -19.10 0.73 1.15
N SER A 25 -18.66 -0.20 2.00
CA SER A 25 -19.57 -0.96 2.87
C SER A 25 -18.95 -1.37 4.21
N LEU A 26 -19.71 -1.11 5.29
CA LEU A 26 -19.44 -1.54 6.66
C LEU A 26 -19.54 -3.06 6.87
N GLU A 27 -20.30 -3.79 6.05
CA GLU A 27 -20.62 -5.20 6.30
C GLU A 27 -19.42 -6.16 6.10
N GLY A 28 -18.40 -5.72 5.37
CA GLY A 28 -17.24 -6.52 5.03
C GLY A 28 -15.99 -6.24 5.87
N VAL A 29 -15.92 -5.09 6.55
CA VAL A 29 -14.69 -4.61 7.19
C VAL A 29 -14.67 -5.02 8.66
N GLU A 30 -13.62 -5.75 9.04
CA GLU A 30 -13.38 -6.16 10.42
C GLU A 30 -12.09 -5.54 10.94
N PHE A 31 -12.12 -5.06 12.18
CA PHE A 31 -10.95 -4.45 12.81
C PHE A 31 -10.25 -5.47 13.69
N PRO A 32 -8.94 -5.67 13.51
CA PRO A 32 -8.18 -6.56 14.36
C PRO A 32 -8.22 -6.06 15.81
N SER A 33 -8.26 -7.01 16.76
CA SER A 33 -8.07 -6.71 18.17
C SER A 33 -6.71 -6.04 18.41
N ARG A 34 -6.61 -5.22 19.47
CA ARG A 34 -5.33 -4.58 19.80
C ARG A 34 -4.24 -5.64 19.98
N GLY A 35 -3.15 -5.51 19.23
CA GLY A 35 -2.01 -6.43 19.26
C GLY A 35 -2.16 -7.68 18.39
N SER A 36 -3.28 -7.87 17.67
CA SER A 36 -3.37 -8.97 16.70
C SER A 36 -2.63 -8.61 15.40
N SER A 37 -2.00 -9.63 14.82
CA SER A 37 -1.32 -9.51 13.53
C SER A 37 -2.30 -9.80 12.40
N ILE A 38 -2.20 -9.05 11.31
CA ILE A 38 -3.00 -9.33 10.10
C ILE A 38 -2.40 -10.47 9.25
N SER A 39 -1.31 -11.11 9.70
CA SER A 39 -0.66 -12.22 8.97
C SER A 39 -1.54 -13.45 8.77
N SER A 40 -2.67 -13.51 9.47
CA SER A 40 -3.63 -14.60 9.39
C SER A 40 -5.06 -14.02 9.42
N PRO A 41 -5.52 -13.38 8.34
CA PRO A 41 -6.89 -12.90 8.27
C PRO A 41 -7.88 -14.08 8.36
N PRO A 42 -9.12 -13.84 8.82
CA PRO A 42 -10.18 -14.84 8.76
C PRO A 42 -10.38 -15.39 7.34
N SER A 43 -10.90 -16.62 7.24
CA SER A 43 -11.20 -17.22 5.93
C SER A 43 -12.16 -16.32 5.13
N GLY A 44 -11.84 -16.08 3.86
CA GLY A 44 -12.62 -15.20 3.00
C GLY A 44 -12.38 -13.70 3.19
N LYS A 45 -11.42 -13.30 4.04
CA LYS A 45 -11.04 -11.90 4.28
C LYS A 45 -9.59 -11.65 3.84
N ILE A 46 -9.28 -10.41 3.51
CA ILE A 46 -7.91 -9.94 3.28
C ILE A 46 -7.49 -9.00 4.41
N GLY A 47 -6.24 -9.13 4.86
CA GLY A 47 -5.65 -8.18 5.80
C GLY A 47 -5.07 -6.97 5.05
N VAL A 48 -5.44 -5.75 5.46
CA VAL A 48 -4.91 -4.51 4.89
C VAL A 48 -4.41 -3.61 6.00
N TYR A 49 -3.15 -3.17 5.93
CA TYR A 49 -2.64 -2.13 6.82
C TYR A 49 -3.11 -0.75 6.35
N MET A 50 -3.38 0.17 7.27
CA MET A 50 -3.70 1.58 6.93
C MET A 50 -2.62 2.21 6.04
N LYS A 51 -1.34 1.94 6.34
CA LYS A 51 -0.23 2.42 5.52
C LYS A 51 -0.29 1.94 4.07
N THR A 52 -0.94 0.81 3.81
CA THR A 52 -1.15 0.30 2.45
C THR A 52 -2.22 1.12 1.72
N LEU A 53 -3.26 1.56 2.42
CA LEU A 53 -4.25 2.52 1.89
C LEU A 53 -3.61 3.90 1.67
N ASP A 54 -2.74 4.34 2.58
CA ASP A 54 -1.95 5.58 2.42
C ASP A 54 -1.02 5.51 1.21
N ALA A 55 -0.48 4.33 0.90
CA ALA A 55 0.31 4.06 -0.29
C ALA A 55 -0.50 4.09 -1.59
N GLY A 56 -1.81 4.35 -1.52
CA GLY A 56 -2.65 4.58 -2.69
C GLY A 56 -3.39 3.35 -3.21
N ILE A 57 -3.31 2.18 -2.54
CA ILE A 57 -4.16 1.04 -2.93
C ILE A 57 -5.63 1.41 -2.74
N ARG A 58 -6.49 1.02 -3.67
CA ARG A 58 -7.95 1.23 -3.60
C ARG A 58 -8.64 -0.08 -3.98
N PHE A 59 -9.85 -0.28 -3.46
CA PHE A 59 -10.65 -1.48 -3.70
C PHE A 59 -11.93 -1.15 -4.48
N PRO A 60 -12.37 -1.99 -5.45
CA PRO A 60 -11.66 -3.17 -5.95
C PRO A 60 -10.32 -2.81 -6.60
N LEU A 61 -9.36 -3.75 -6.57
CA LEU A 61 -8.07 -3.56 -7.24
C LEU A 61 -8.30 -3.39 -8.74
N THR A 62 -7.39 -2.69 -9.41
CA THR A 62 -7.39 -2.69 -10.88
C THR A 62 -6.97 -4.06 -11.40
N ASP A 63 -7.40 -4.43 -12.61
CA ASP A 63 -7.01 -5.69 -13.26
C ASP A 63 -5.49 -5.89 -13.28
N PHE A 64 -4.74 -4.79 -13.43
CA PHE A 64 -3.29 -4.80 -13.38
C PHE A 64 -2.74 -5.13 -11.99
N GLN A 65 -3.22 -4.44 -10.95
CA GLN A 65 -2.79 -4.67 -9.58
C GLN A 65 -3.09 -6.10 -9.14
N GLU A 66 -4.29 -6.59 -9.43
CA GLU A 66 -4.68 -7.98 -9.14
C GLU A 66 -3.74 -8.96 -9.85
N LYS A 67 -3.47 -8.75 -11.15
CA LYS A 67 -2.56 -9.60 -11.94
C LYS A 67 -1.15 -9.61 -11.38
N VAL A 68 -0.63 -8.50 -10.87
CA VAL A 68 0.69 -8.43 -10.23
C VAL A 68 0.72 -9.31 -8.98
N PHE A 69 -0.24 -9.14 -8.08
CA PHE A 69 -0.28 -9.89 -6.82
C PHE A 69 -0.51 -11.39 -7.03
N GLN A 70 -1.38 -11.76 -7.99
CA GLN A 70 -1.59 -13.15 -8.36
C GLN A 70 -0.34 -13.80 -8.96
N LYS A 71 0.35 -13.13 -9.90
CA LYS A 71 1.53 -13.70 -10.56
C LYS A 71 2.75 -13.82 -9.65
N ASP A 72 2.91 -12.90 -8.70
CA ASP A 72 4.00 -12.96 -7.73
C ASP A 72 3.66 -13.85 -6.51
N GLY A 73 2.45 -14.42 -6.46
CA GLY A 73 2.00 -15.25 -5.34
C GLY A 73 1.98 -14.49 -4.00
N CYS A 74 1.88 -13.17 -4.05
CA CYS A 74 1.99 -12.30 -2.88
C CYS A 74 0.60 -11.85 -2.44
N SER A 75 0.24 -12.12 -1.19
CA SER A 75 -0.90 -11.46 -0.57
C SER A 75 -0.54 -10.02 -0.20
N LEU A 76 -1.51 -9.10 -0.29
CA LEU A 76 -1.31 -7.67 0.03
C LEU A 76 -0.75 -7.47 1.45
N GLN A 77 -1.10 -8.34 2.40
CA GLN A 77 -0.60 -8.31 3.77
C GLN A 77 0.88 -8.65 3.92
N MET A 78 1.48 -9.31 2.92
CA MET A 78 2.91 -9.65 2.89
C MET A 78 3.75 -8.51 2.32
N LEU A 79 3.13 -7.54 1.67
CA LEU A 79 3.83 -6.44 1.03
C LEU A 79 4.04 -5.28 2.00
N THR A 80 5.24 -4.69 1.92
CA THR A 80 5.48 -3.41 2.60
C THR A 80 4.65 -2.31 1.92
N PRO A 81 4.25 -1.25 2.65
CA PRO A 81 3.59 -0.09 2.04
C PRO A 81 4.37 0.50 0.86
N ASN A 82 5.70 0.48 0.93
CA ASN A 82 6.55 0.95 -0.15
C ASN A 82 6.46 0.07 -1.40
N ALA A 83 6.38 -1.25 -1.25
CA ALA A 83 6.18 -2.15 -2.38
C ALA A 83 4.83 -1.88 -3.06
N VAL A 84 3.77 -1.70 -2.27
CA VAL A 84 2.45 -1.34 -2.80
C VAL A 84 2.46 0.00 -3.52
N ASN A 85 3.09 1.02 -2.92
CA ASN A 85 3.25 2.33 -3.55
C ASN A 85 3.94 2.23 -4.93
N LYS A 86 4.98 1.39 -5.06
CA LYS A 86 5.66 1.18 -6.35
C LYS A 86 4.73 0.58 -7.42
N VAL A 87 3.83 -0.35 -7.05
CA VAL A 87 2.81 -0.90 -7.98
C VAL A 87 1.83 0.18 -8.42
N VAL A 88 1.30 0.94 -7.47
CA VAL A 88 0.31 2.00 -7.72
C VAL A 88 0.92 3.10 -8.59
N VAL A 89 2.11 3.59 -8.24
CA VAL A 89 2.82 4.63 -8.99
C VAL A 89 3.16 4.17 -10.41
N PHE A 90 3.62 2.92 -10.59
CA PHE A 90 3.89 2.38 -11.90
C PHE A 90 2.65 2.41 -12.81
N GLU A 91 1.50 1.93 -12.29
CA GLU A 91 0.26 1.95 -13.05
C GLU A 91 -0.17 3.38 -13.42
N ILE A 92 -0.09 4.32 -12.47
CA ILE A 92 -0.42 5.73 -12.72
C ILE A 92 0.46 6.30 -13.82
N ILE A 93 1.79 6.06 -13.76
CA ILE A 93 2.73 6.55 -14.77
C ILE A 93 2.41 5.96 -16.15
N CYS A 94 2.16 4.66 -16.25
CA CYS A 94 1.79 4.04 -17.53
C CYS A 94 0.54 4.69 -18.11
N ARG A 95 -0.54 4.78 -17.32
CA ARG A 95 -1.82 5.33 -17.78
C ARG A 95 -1.72 6.82 -18.15
N ALA A 96 -0.96 7.60 -17.38
CA ALA A 96 -0.72 9.02 -17.66
C ALA A 96 0.05 9.25 -18.98
N ASN A 97 0.81 8.26 -19.43
CA ASN A 97 1.52 8.28 -20.71
C ASN A 97 0.81 7.43 -21.78
N GLU A 98 -0.48 7.12 -21.60
CA GLU A 98 -1.30 6.36 -22.55
C GLU A 98 -0.81 4.93 -22.84
N TYR A 99 0.03 4.37 -21.95
CA TYR A 99 0.47 2.99 -22.02
C TYR A 99 -0.36 2.08 -21.11
N LEU A 100 -0.58 0.85 -21.57
CA LEU A 100 -1.13 -0.20 -20.72
C LEU A 100 -0.03 -0.73 -19.79
N PRO A 101 -0.27 -0.79 -18.47
CA PRO A 101 0.72 -1.31 -17.54
C PRO A 101 0.91 -2.83 -17.76
N GLU A 102 2.16 -3.25 -17.93
CA GLU A 102 2.53 -4.63 -18.19
C GLU A 102 3.31 -5.27 -17.05
N TYR A 103 2.97 -6.52 -16.73
CA TYR A 103 3.59 -7.27 -15.62
C TYR A 103 5.11 -7.47 -15.75
N PHE A 104 5.64 -7.62 -16.96
CA PHE A 104 7.09 -7.77 -17.12
C PHE A 104 7.82 -6.44 -16.92
N VAL A 105 7.22 -5.34 -17.35
CA VAL A 105 7.81 -4.00 -17.24
C VAL A 105 7.89 -3.55 -15.78
N ILE A 106 6.89 -3.87 -14.96
CA ILE A 106 6.92 -3.54 -13.53
C ILE A 106 8.09 -4.23 -12.80
N LYS A 107 8.53 -5.43 -13.21
CA LYS A 107 9.74 -6.05 -12.60
C LYS A 107 11.00 -5.23 -12.85
N PHE A 108 11.16 -4.73 -14.07
CA PHE A 108 12.27 -3.83 -14.41
C PHE A 108 12.16 -2.51 -13.65
N PHE A 109 10.95 -1.95 -13.54
CA PHE A 109 10.70 -0.75 -12.73
C PHE A 109 11.05 -0.95 -11.26
N PHE A 110 10.60 -2.06 -10.64
CA PHE A 110 10.95 -2.39 -9.25
C PHE A 110 12.45 -2.49 -9.04
N GLN A 111 13.14 -3.22 -9.94
CA GLN A 111 14.59 -3.35 -9.88
C GLN A 111 15.28 -1.99 -10.02
N PHE A 112 14.82 -1.18 -10.98
CA PHE A 112 15.31 0.19 -11.18
C PHE A 112 15.10 1.06 -9.95
N CYS A 113 13.95 0.99 -9.28
CA CYS A 113 13.73 1.79 -8.09
C CYS A 113 14.61 1.33 -6.91
N ILE A 114 14.90 0.03 -6.77
CA ILE A 114 15.79 -0.48 -5.71
C ILE A 114 17.25 -0.06 -5.97
N THR A 115 17.71 -0.09 -7.23
CA THR A 115 19.06 0.33 -7.59
C THR A 115 19.20 1.85 -7.61
N GLY A 116 18.18 2.56 -8.10
CA GLY A 116 18.10 4.01 -8.17
C GLY A 116 17.99 4.67 -6.79
N ASP A 117 17.26 4.07 -5.84
CA ASP A 117 17.21 4.55 -4.45
C ASP A 117 18.61 4.64 -3.82
N LYS A 118 19.55 3.74 -4.18
CA LYS A 118 20.95 3.83 -3.73
C LYS A 118 21.63 5.11 -4.23
N CYS A 119 21.33 5.55 -5.44
CA CYS A 119 21.85 6.80 -6.01
C CYS A 119 21.16 8.03 -5.41
N THR A 120 19.86 7.96 -5.10
CA THR A 120 19.13 9.08 -4.49
C THR A 120 19.63 9.39 -3.08
N PHE A 121 20.01 8.38 -2.27
CA PHE A 121 20.64 8.62 -0.96
C PHE A 121 22.03 9.23 -1.07
N LEU A 122 22.83 8.87 -2.08
CA LEU A 122 24.13 9.49 -2.35
C LEU A 122 23.97 10.96 -2.76
N VAL A 123 23.00 11.27 -3.62
CA VAL A 123 22.70 12.65 -4.03
C VAL A 123 22.16 13.48 -2.87
N ARG A 124 21.31 12.91 -1.99
CA ARG A 124 20.80 13.60 -0.80
C ARG A 124 21.86 13.83 0.28
N ARG A 125 22.86 12.95 0.43
CA ARG A 125 24.03 13.21 1.30
C ARG A 125 24.92 14.35 0.79
N GLY A 126 24.93 14.61 -0.52
CA GLY A 126 25.59 15.77 -1.11
C GLY A 126 24.79 17.07 -1.05
N GLY A 127 23.49 17.00 -0.74
CA GLY A 127 22.56 18.16 -0.70
C GLY A 127 22.44 18.85 0.65
N HIS A 128 23.33 18.58 1.61
CA HIS A 128 23.39 19.28 2.91
C HIS A 128 24.35 20.49 2.92
N ALA A 129 24.86 20.91 1.77
CA ALA A 129 25.47 22.22 1.63
C ALA A 129 24.42 23.16 0.99
N LEU A 130 24.27 24.37 1.54
CA LEU A 130 23.41 25.48 1.06
C LEU A 130 22.03 25.66 1.70
N VAL A 131 21.94 25.53 3.03
CA VAL A 131 21.11 26.49 3.79
C VAL A 131 22.08 27.27 4.67
N PRO A 132 22.35 28.56 4.39
CA PRO A 132 23.09 29.37 5.34
C PRO A 132 22.13 29.73 6.48
N ASP A 133 22.53 29.42 7.71
CA ASP A 133 21.86 29.95 8.90
C ASP A 133 22.08 31.48 8.92
N GLY A 134 21.00 32.22 8.69
CA GLY A 134 20.93 33.68 8.75
C GLY A 134 19.49 34.14 8.93
#